data_AF-A0A6A5A0G3-F1
#
_entry.id   AF-A0A6A5A0G3-F1
#
_cell.length_a   1.000
_cell.length_b   1.000
_cell.length_c   1.000
_cell.angle_alpha   90.00
_cell.angle_beta   90.00
_cell.angle_gamma   90.00
#
_symmetry.space_group_name_H-M   'P 1'
#
loop_
_entity.id
_entity.type
_entity.pdbx_description
1 polymer ?
#
loop_
_entity_poly.entity_id
_entity_poly.type
_entity_poly.pdbx_seq_one_letter_code
_entity_poly.pdbx_strand_id
1 'polypeptide(L)'
;MIFVGRTMMAAWRRRGMLPTLMRTREAKLGCMSMTSLATDTQEQHVTLPFDSNRFVTQLQYQGFSVEQSEAVLDALRSTMKEALVSQDGLLATKSEHVQLKSELTDRVFNSTLKFDIAQRHMRDLLERDFNNLKQDIRMIEKNDFDKVRNEIVDMEKRFLMQKQITDRMVHKLHLANETMETMIMKFCT
;
A
#
# COMPACT_ATOMS: atom_id res chain seq x y z
N MET A 1 -27.91 -1.23 -35.67
CA MET A 1 -26.66 -2.00 -35.87
C MET A 1 -25.97 -2.17 -34.52
N ILE A 2 -26.25 -3.28 -33.84
CA ILE A 2 -25.71 -3.61 -32.51
C ILE A 2 -24.95 -4.92 -32.71
N PHE A 3 -23.71 -4.92 -33.20
CA PHE A 3 -22.92 -6.16 -33.27
C PHE A 3 -21.42 -5.95 -33.57
N VAL A 4 -20.70 -5.07 -32.86
CA VAL A 4 -19.21 -5.04 -32.95
C VAL A 4 -18.51 -4.79 -31.60
N GLY A 5 -19.23 -4.86 -30.48
CA GLY A 5 -18.65 -4.55 -29.16
C GLY A 5 -18.12 -5.75 -28.36
N ARG A 6 -18.26 -6.99 -28.84
CA ARG A 6 -18.06 -8.20 -28.02
C ARG A 6 -16.79 -9.01 -28.30
N THR A 7 -15.96 -8.62 -29.26
CA THR A 7 -14.82 -9.44 -29.72
C THR A 7 -13.43 -8.93 -29.32
N MET A 8 -13.29 -7.81 -28.61
CA MET A 8 -11.98 -7.33 -28.13
C MET A 8 -11.65 -7.67 -26.66
N MET A 9 -12.60 -8.18 -25.88
CA MET A 9 -12.33 -8.65 -24.51
C MET A 9 -11.80 -10.10 -24.46
N ALA A 10 -11.82 -10.84 -25.57
CA ALA A 10 -11.35 -12.22 -25.62
C ALA A 10 -9.87 -12.37 -26.06
N ALA A 11 -9.23 -11.30 -26.56
CA ALA A 11 -7.89 -11.37 -27.15
C ALA A 11 -6.72 -11.11 -26.17
N TRP A 12 -7.00 -10.65 -24.94
CA TRP A 12 -5.95 -10.35 -23.95
C TRP A 12 -5.66 -11.49 -22.96
N ARG A 13 -6.32 -12.64 -23.10
CA ARG A 13 -6.16 -13.78 -22.19
C ARG A 13 -5.06 -14.77 -22.57
N ARG A 14 -4.15 -14.41 -23.50
CA ARG A 14 -3.18 -15.35 -24.10
C ARG A 14 -1.72 -14.88 -24.23
N ARG A 15 -1.31 -13.87 -23.45
CA ARG A 15 0.12 -13.60 -23.20
C ARG A 15 0.37 -13.65 -21.71
N GLY A 16 1.06 -14.71 -21.29
CA GLY A 16 1.43 -14.95 -19.92
C GLY A 16 2.35 -13.84 -19.40
N MET A 17 1.79 -13.03 -18.52
CA MET A 17 2.48 -12.36 -17.42
C MET A 17 1.40 -11.90 -16.46
N LEU A 18 0.90 -12.85 -15.66
CA LEU A 18 0.20 -12.53 -14.43
C LEU A 18 1.28 -12.23 -13.38
N PRO A 19 1.33 -11.03 -12.79
CA PRO A 19 1.78 -10.91 -11.43
C PRO A 19 0.84 -11.78 -10.60
N THR A 20 1.39 -12.74 -9.90
CA THR A 20 0.72 -13.56 -8.89
C THR A 20 -0.30 -12.69 -8.15
N LEU A 21 -1.58 -12.99 -8.34
CA LEU A 21 -2.67 -12.49 -7.51
C LEU A 21 -2.25 -12.69 -6.06
N MET A 22 -1.85 -11.60 -5.40
CA MET A 22 -1.94 -11.49 -3.95
C MET A 22 -3.43 -11.58 -3.65
N ARG A 23 -3.87 -12.82 -3.48
CA ARG A 23 -5.13 -13.22 -2.89
C ARG A 23 -5.22 -12.41 -1.61
N THR A 24 -6.02 -11.36 -1.63
CA THR A 24 -6.55 -10.69 -0.46
C THR A 24 -7.29 -11.75 0.33
N ARG A 25 -6.55 -12.48 1.16
CA ARG A 25 -7.11 -12.96 2.41
C ARG A 25 -7.58 -11.69 3.09
N GLU A 26 -8.89 -11.53 3.17
CA GLU A 26 -9.51 -10.83 4.28
C GLU A 26 -8.93 -11.44 5.55
N ALA A 27 -7.78 -10.92 5.97
CA ALA A 27 -7.42 -10.93 7.36
C ALA A 27 -8.47 -10.02 7.99
N LYS A 28 -9.57 -10.65 8.38
CA LYS A 28 -10.37 -10.25 9.52
C LYS A 28 -9.32 -9.90 10.57
N LEU A 29 -8.97 -8.62 10.66
CA LEU A 29 -8.32 -8.02 11.81
C LEU A 29 -9.37 -8.13 12.91
N GLY A 30 -9.53 -9.38 13.39
CA GLY A 30 -9.98 -9.61 14.74
C GLY A 30 -9.05 -8.73 15.54
N CYS A 31 -9.65 -7.70 16.14
CA CYS A 31 -9.07 -6.90 17.17
C CYS A 31 -8.21 -7.86 18.01
N MET A 32 -6.89 -7.82 17.81
CA MET A 32 -5.97 -8.50 18.70
C MET A 32 -6.05 -7.63 19.93
N SER A 33 -7.09 -7.89 20.73
CA SER A 33 -7.06 -7.68 22.14
C SER A 33 -5.81 -8.41 22.58
N MET A 34 -4.72 -7.65 22.68
CA MET A 34 -3.64 -7.95 23.59
C MET A 34 -4.28 -7.82 24.97
N THR A 35 -5.14 -8.78 25.32
CA THR A 35 -5.26 -9.22 26.70
C THR A 35 -3.83 -9.59 27.04
N SER A 36 -3.15 -8.64 27.67
CA SER A 36 -2.02 -8.94 28.52
C SER A 36 -2.54 -10.03 29.44
N LEU A 37 -2.23 -11.28 29.12
CA LEU A 37 -2.13 -12.30 30.13
C LEU A 37 -0.92 -11.84 30.95
N ALA A 38 -1.19 -10.88 31.84
CA ALA A 38 -0.40 -10.68 33.02
C ALA A 38 -0.62 -11.98 33.80
N THR A 39 0.12 -13.02 33.43
CA THR A 39 0.58 -13.98 34.42
C THR A 39 1.60 -13.23 35.28
N ASP A 40 1.09 -12.27 36.04
CA ASP A 40 1.70 -11.81 37.27
C ASP A 40 1.38 -12.92 38.27
N THR A 41 1.95 -14.11 38.02
CA THR A 41 2.14 -15.09 39.07
C THR A 41 3.23 -14.49 39.94
N GLN A 42 2.85 -13.49 40.74
CA GLN A 42 3.59 -13.10 41.92
C GLN A 42 3.58 -14.32 42.83
N GLU A 43 4.47 -15.26 42.57
CA GLU A 43 5.03 -16.03 43.67
C GLU A 43 5.68 -14.97 44.58
N GLN A 44 4.93 -14.56 45.61
CA GLN A 44 5.49 -13.91 46.77
C GLN A 44 6.49 -14.90 47.36
N HIS A 45 7.70 -14.89 46.81
CA HIS A 45 8.83 -15.57 47.42
C HIS A 45 9.11 -14.76 48.68
N VAL A 46 8.52 -15.20 49.80
CA VAL A 46 8.82 -14.67 51.12
C VAL A 46 10.30 -15.00 51.35
N THR A 47 11.18 -14.06 51.02
CA THR A 47 12.58 -14.10 51.36
C THR A 47 12.68 -13.91 52.86
N LEU A 48 12.56 -15.02 53.59
CA LEU A 48 12.88 -15.04 55.01
C LEU A 48 14.36 -14.63 55.16
N PRO A 49 14.68 -13.66 56.02
CA PRO A 49 16.06 -13.24 56.23
C PRO A 49 16.87 -14.43 56.75
N PHE A 50 18.07 -14.62 56.19
CA PHE A 50 19.00 -15.63 56.65
C PHE A 50 19.48 -15.29 58.05
N ASP A 51 19.22 -16.18 59.02
CA ASP A 51 19.65 -16.02 60.40
C ASP A 51 20.98 -16.75 60.63
N SER A 52 22.07 -15.99 60.57
CA SER A 52 23.44 -16.48 60.78
C SER A 52 23.64 -17.12 62.15
N ASN A 53 23.01 -16.58 63.20
CA ASN A 53 23.18 -17.08 64.56
C ASN A 53 22.49 -18.43 64.71
N ARG A 54 21.25 -18.53 64.22
CA ARG A 54 20.52 -19.81 64.22
C ARG A 54 21.24 -20.88 63.41
N PHE A 55 21.83 -20.51 62.27
CA PHE A 55 22.61 -21.44 61.45
C PHE A 55 23.84 -22.00 62.19
N VAL A 56 24.62 -21.13 62.84
CA VAL A 56 25.79 -21.52 63.63
C VAL A 56 25.40 -22.35 64.85
N THR A 57 24.36 -21.95 65.57
CA THR A 57 23.85 -22.72 66.72
C THR A 57 23.37 -24.12 66.29
N GLN A 58 22.71 -24.24 65.14
CA GLN A 58 22.27 -25.52 64.60
C GLN A 58 23.45 -26.44 64.26
N LEU A 59 24.53 -25.90 63.68
CA LEU A 59 25.75 -26.66 63.40
C LEU A 59 26.44 -27.12 64.69
N GLN A 60 26.51 -26.27 65.71
CA GLN A 60 27.06 -26.64 67.01
C GLN A 60 26.24 -27.77 67.67
N TYR A 61 24.90 -27.73 67.57
CA TYR A 61 24.03 -28.82 68.04
C TYR A 61 24.26 -30.16 67.29
N GLN A 62 24.74 -30.11 66.05
CA GLN A 62 25.09 -31.29 65.25
C GLN A 62 26.50 -31.81 65.55
N GLY A 63 27.22 -31.22 66.50
CA GLY A 63 28.54 -31.67 66.95
C GLY A 63 29.73 -30.99 66.28
N PHE A 64 29.52 -29.95 65.47
CA PHE A 64 30.60 -29.13 64.93
C PHE A 64 31.18 -28.20 66.01
N SER A 65 32.49 -27.97 65.99
CA SER A 65 33.10 -26.97 66.86
C SER A 65 32.62 -25.56 66.48
N VAL A 66 32.77 -24.62 67.42
CA VAL A 66 32.44 -23.20 67.17
C VAL A 66 33.22 -22.68 65.97
N GLU A 67 34.53 -22.92 65.92
CA GLU A 67 35.41 -22.50 64.81
C GLU A 67 35.01 -23.15 63.47
N GLN A 68 34.63 -24.43 63.46
CA GLN A 68 34.16 -25.11 62.25
C GLN A 68 32.84 -24.54 61.74
N SER A 69 31.92 -24.24 62.66
CA SER A 69 30.61 -23.70 62.33
C SER A 69 30.71 -22.29 61.75
N GLU A 70 31.59 -21.46 62.32
CA GLU A 70 31.90 -20.12 61.81
C GLU A 70 32.62 -20.18 60.46
N ALA A 71 33.59 -21.08 60.29
CA ALA A 71 34.28 -21.26 59.01
C ALA A 71 33.33 -21.69 57.87
N VAL A 72 32.33 -22.54 58.16
CA VAL A 72 31.30 -22.93 57.19
C VAL A 72 30.39 -21.75 56.85
N LEU A 73 29.99 -20.94 57.84
CA LEU A 73 29.20 -19.74 57.61
C LEU A 73 29.96 -18.73 56.73
N ASP A 74 31.26 -18.56 56.96
CA ASP A 74 32.10 -17.65 56.17
C ASP A 74 32.29 -18.14 54.73
N ALA A 75 32.51 -19.44 54.54
CA ALA A 75 32.57 -20.03 53.20
C ALA A 75 31.24 -19.83 52.44
N LEU A 76 30.10 -20.10 53.11
CA LEU A 76 28.76 -19.87 52.55
C LEU A 76 28.55 -18.41 52.17
N ARG A 77 28.95 -17.48 53.03
CA ARG A 77 28.86 -16.04 52.78
C ARG A 77 29.72 -15.62 51.59
N SER A 78 30.93 -16.17 51.46
CA SER A 78 31.81 -15.91 50.32
C SER A 78 31.19 -16.43 49.02
N THR A 79 30.71 -17.67 49.01
CA THR A 79 30.07 -18.26 47.81
C THR A 79 28.79 -17.50 47.41
N MET A 80 27.94 -17.12 48.37
CA MET A 80 26.76 -16.30 48.07
C MET A 80 27.13 -14.93 47.52
N LYS A 81 28.17 -14.30 48.07
CA LYS A 81 28.65 -13.01 47.56
C LYS A 81 29.15 -13.12 46.12
N GLU A 82 29.92 -14.15 45.81
CA GLU A 82 30.38 -14.42 44.43
C GLU A 82 29.23 -14.74 43.49
N ALA A 83 28.25 -15.53 43.94
CA ALA A 83 27.06 -15.85 43.16
C ALA A 83 26.22 -14.60 42.84
N LEU A 84 26.04 -13.69 43.80
CA LEU A 84 25.33 -12.43 43.58
C LEU A 84 26.05 -11.52 42.58
N VAL A 85 27.38 -11.39 42.70
CA VAL A 85 28.18 -10.61 41.75
C VAL A 85 28.10 -11.19 40.33
N SER A 86 28.13 -12.52 40.21
CA SER A 86 27.97 -13.22 38.92
C SER A 86 26.56 -13.00 38.35
N GLN A 87 25.53 -13.05 39.20
CA GLN A 87 24.13 -12.86 38.83
C GLN A 87 23.85 -11.43 38.36
N ASP A 88 24.42 -10.41 39.02
CA ASP A 88 24.26 -9.00 38.67
C ASP A 88 24.77 -8.69 37.26
N GLY A 89 25.80 -9.40 36.79
CA GLY A 89 26.31 -9.25 35.42
C GLY A 89 25.48 -9.95 34.34
N LEU A 90 24.64 -10.92 34.72
CA LEU A 90 23.87 -11.75 33.79
C LEU A 90 22.42 -11.29 33.64
N LEU A 91 21.83 -10.75 34.71
CA LEU A 91 20.43 -10.35 34.74
C LEU A 91 20.30 -8.84 34.51
N ALA A 92 19.41 -8.45 33.60
CA ALA A 92 19.00 -7.06 33.49
C ALA A 92 18.23 -6.67 34.75
N THR A 93 18.61 -5.54 35.35
CA THR A 93 17.86 -4.94 36.45
C THR A 93 16.45 -4.58 35.98
N LYS A 94 15.51 -4.50 36.92
CA LYS A 94 14.13 -4.09 36.61
C LYS A 94 14.07 -2.73 35.90
N SER A 95 14.94 -1.80 36.28
CA SER A 95 15.08 -0.48 35.64
C SER A 95 15.52 -0.58 34.19
N GLU A 96 16.55 -1.39 33.89
CA GLU A 96 17.03 -1.59 32.51
C GLU A 96 15.96 -2.25 31.65
N HIS A 97 15.25 -3.24 32.20
CA HIS A 97 14.16 -3.89 31.47
C HIS A 97 13.02 -2.91 31.15
N VAL A 98 12.65 -2.03 32.08
CA VAL A 98 11.65 -0.98 31.84
C VAL A 98 12.11 0.01 30.77
N GLN A 99 13.38 0.43 30.81
CA GLN A 99 13.95 1.32 29.82
C GLN A 99 13.98 0.70 28.42
N LEU A 100 14.49 -0.54 28.30
CA LEU A 100 14.52 -1.28 27.03
C LEU A 100 13.11 -1.44 26.44
N LYS A 101 12.11 -1.73 27.29
CA LYS A 101 10.70 -1.80 26.88
C LYS A 101 10.20 -0.45 26.36
N SER A 102 10.54 0.66 27.02
CA SER A 102 10.20 2.00 26.57
C SER A 102 10.80 2.29 25.20
N GLU A 103 12.12 2.09 25.05
CA GLU A 103 12.82 2.35 23.78
C GLU A 103 12.29 1.49 22.63
N LEU A 104 11.96 0.23 22.90
CA LEU A 104 11.37 -0.66 21.90
C LEU A 104 9.97 -0.16 21.50
N THR A 105 9.16 0.25 22.47
CA THR A 105 7.81 0.79 22.23
C THR A 105 7.90 2.05 21.36
N ASP A 106 8.80 2.97 21.68
CA ASP A 106 9.01 4.19 20.89
C ASP A 106 9.52 3.88 19.47
N ARG A 107 10.44 2.91 19.33
CA ARG A 107 10.93 2.49 18.02
C ARG A 107 9.83 1.87 17.16
N VAL A 108 9.03 0.98 17.73
CA VAL A 108 7.90 0.34 17.02
C VAL A 108 6.87 1.38 16.65
N PHE A 109 6.46 2.24 17.59
CA PHE A 109 5.50 3.31 17.34
C PHE A 109 5.95 4.25 16.22
N ASN A 110 7.20 4.72 16.27
CA ASN A 110 7.75 5.61 15.24
C ASN A 110 7.83 4.92 13.87
N SER A 111 8.19 3.64 13.83
CA SER A 111 8.23 2.86 12.59
C SER A 111 6.83 2.73 11.98
N THR A 112 5.83 2.36 12.78
CA THR A 112 4.43 2.27 12.36
C THR A 112 3.92 3.61 11.86
N LEU A 113 4.19 4.71 12.59
CA LEU A 113 3.74 6.04 12.19
C LEU A 113 4.36 6.47 10.85
N LYS A 114 5.65 6.24 10.64
CA LYS A 114 6.33 6.54 9.38
C LYS A 114 5.77 5.72 8.22
N PHE A 115 5.47 4.44 8.45
CA PHE A 115 4.82 3.59 7.46
C PHE A 115 3.44 4.12 7.07
N ASP A 116 2.61 4.49 8.05
CA ASP A 116 1.27 5.02 7.81
C ASP A 116 1.29 6.36 7.07
N ILE A 117 2.27 7.22 7.36
CA ILE A 117 2.46 8.49 6.65
C ILE A 117 2.88 8.22 5.20
N ALA A 118 3.88 7.35 4.99
CA ALA A 118 4.34 7.00 3.65
C ALA A 118 3.24 6.35 2.81
N GLN A 119 2.42 5.47 3.42
CA GLN A 119 1.30 4.82 2.74
C GLN A 119 0.22 5.82 2.35
N ARG A 120 -0.14 6.76 3.24
CA ARG A 120 -1.10 7.82 2.93
C ARG A 120 -0.58 8.73 1.81
N HIS A 121 0.67 9.18 1.92
CA HIS A 121 1.30 10.01 0.90
C HIS A 121 1.34 9.33 -0.47
N MET A 122 1.65 8.02 -0.52
CA MET A 122 1.64 7.26 -1.76
C MET A 122 0.23 7.19 -2.38
N ARG A 123 -0.80 7.01 -1.55
CA ARG A 123 -2.20 7.00 -2.00
C ARG A 123 -2.59 8.36 -2.60
N ASP A 124 -2.24 9.45 -1.92
CA ASP A 124 -2.56 10.81 -2.37
C ASP A 124 -1.88 11.14 -3.70
N LEU A 125 -0.61 10.72 -3.87
CA LEU A 125 0.10 10.85 -5.14
C LEU A 125 -0.59 10.07 -6.26
N LEU A 126 -0.95 8.82 -6.03
CA LEU A 126 -1.63 7.98 -7.02
C LEU A 126 -2.99 8.58 -7.40
N GLU A 127 -3.74 9.11 -6.44
CA GLU A 127 -5.03 9.74 -6.69
C GLU A 127 -4.89 11.02 -7.51
N ARG A 128 -3.90 11.86 -7.18
CA ARG A 128 -3.58 13.06 -7.96
C ARG A 128 -3.19 12.70 -9.39
N ASP A 129 -2.27 11.75 -9.57
CA ASP A 129 -1.76 11.37 -10.89
C ASP A 129 -2.87 10.72 -11.74
N PHE A 130 -3.76 9.93 -11.12
CA PHE A 130 -4.95 9.40 -11.78
C PHE A 130 -5.91 10.50 -12.25
N ASN A 131 -6.16 11.49 -11.40
CA ASN A 131 -7.03 12.62 -11.73
C ASN A 131 -6.45 13.47 -12.87
N ASN A 132 -5.13 13.71 -12.84
CA ASN A 132 -4.42 14.41 -13.92
C ASN A 132 -4.56 13.66 -15.24
N LEU A 133 -4.26 12.35 -15.26
CA LEU A 133 -4.38 11.54 -16.47
C LEU A 133 -5.81 11.53 -17.02
N LYS A 134 -6.81 11.44 -16.14
CA LYS A 134 -8.22 11.51 -16.52
C LYS A 134 -8.57 12.86 -17.17
N GLN A 135 -8.02 13.96 -16.66
CA GLN A 135 -8.21 15.28 -17.25
C GLN A 135 -7.53 15.39 -18.61
N ASP A 136 -6.30 14.89 -18.73
CA ASP A 136 -5.53 14.90 -19.98
C ASP A 136 -6.26 14.11 -21.07
N ILE A 137 -6.76 12.90 -20.76
CA ILE A 137 -7.55 12.10 -21.70
C ILE A 137 -8.77 12.88 -22.18
N ARG A 138 -9.54 13.48 -21.26
CA ARG A 138 -10.73 14.28 -21.64
C ARG A 138 -10.38 15.47 -22.52
N MET A 139 -9.26 16.14 -22.25
CA MET A 139 -8.81 17.26 -23.07
C MET A 139 -8.41 16.79 -24.47
N ILE A 140 -7.67 15.68 -24.58
CA ILE A 140 -7.27 15.10 -25.86
C ILE A 140 -8.51 14.68 -26.66
N GLU A 141 -9.43 13.93 -26.05
CA GLU A 141 -10.68 13.51 -26.68
C GLU A 141 -11.45 14.72 -27.21
N LYS A 142 -11.64 15.76 -26.37
CA LYS A 142 -12.33 16.98 -26.78
C LYS A 142 -11.65 17.64 -27.99
N ASN A 143 -10.34 17.81 -27.93
CA ASN A 143 -9.57 18.44 -29.01
C ASN A 143 -9.68 17.65 -30.31
N ASP A 144 -9.64 16.32 -30.24
CA ASP A 144 -9.75 15.47 -31.43
C ASP A 144 -11.18 15.45 -31.98
N PHE A 145 -12.21 15.46 -31.13
CA PHE A 145 -13.60 15.66 -31.56
C PHE A 145 -13.79 17.01 -32.25
N ASP A 146 -13.23 18.09 -31.70
CA ASP A 146 -13.32 19.42 -32.29
C ASP A 146 -12.61 19.48 -33.65
N LYS A 147 -11.45 18.82 -33.81
CA LYS A 147 -10.77 18.70 -35.11
C LYS A 147 -11.63 17.97 -36.15
N VAL A 148 -12.13 16.78 -35.80
CA VAL A 148 -12.98 15.99 -36.71
C VAL A 148 -14.23 16.78 -37.10
N ARG A 149 -14.85 17.46 -36.14
CA ARG A 149 -16.00 18.32 -36.39
C ARG A 149 -15.67 19.44 -37.36
N ASN A 150 -14.54 20.12 -37.19
CA ASN A 150 -14.12 21.19 -38.08
C ASN A 150 -13.82 20.66 -39.49
N GLU A 151 -13.18 19.50 -39.62
CA GLU A 151 -12.94 18.85 -40.91
C GLU A 151 -14.24 18.49 -41.64
N ILE A 152 -15.26 18.02 -40.90
CA ILE A 152 -16.60 17.75 -41.45
C ILE A 152 -17.21 19.04 -41.99
N VAL A 153 -17.21 20.12 -41.19
CA VAL A 153 -17.77 21.42 -41.62
C VAL A 153 -17.05 21.96 -42.86
N ASP A 154 -15.73 21.86 -42.91
CA ASP A 154 -14.95 22.28 -44.07
C ASP A 154 -15.19 21.40 -45.30
N MET A 155 -15.44 20.11 -45.11
CA MET A 155 -15.82 19.19 -46.17
C MET A 155 -17.22 19.51 -46.71
N GLU A 156 -18.19 19.74 -45.84
CA GLU A 156 -19.57 20.13 -46.21
C GLU A 156 -19.57 21.44 -47.01
N LYS A 157 -18.79 22.43 -46.59
CA LYS A 157 -18.65 23.70 -47.31
C LYS A 157 -18.07 23.50 -48.72
N ARG A 158 -17.02 22.70 -48.85
CA ARG A 158 -16.42 22.38 -50.16
C ARG A 158 -17.39 21.62 -51.05
N PHE A 159 -18.11 20.65 -50.50
CA PHE A 159 -19.12 19.88 -51.23
C PHE A 159 -20.25 20.78 -51.76
N LEU A 160 -20.75 21.69 -50.92
CA LEU A 160 -21.80 22.63 -51.32
C LEU A 160 -21.34 23.57 -52.44
N MET A 161 -20.11 24.09 -52.35
CA MET A 161 -19.52 24.92 -53.40
C MET A 161 -19.36 24.16 -54.72
N GLN A 162 -18.87 22.92 -54.65
CA GLN A 162 -18.72 22.07 -55.84
C GLN A 162 -20.08 21.79 -56.48
N LYS A 163 -21.10 21.47 -55.68
CA LYS A 163 -22.47 21.27 -56.15
C LYS A 163 -22.98 22.50 -56.91
N GLN A 164 -22.81 23.70 -56.36
CA GLN A 164 -23.24 24.94 -57.04
C GLN A 164 -22.52 25.16 -58.38
N ILE A 165 -21.23 24.82 -58.47
CA ILE A 165 -20.46 24.91 -59.72
C ILE A 165 -21.03 23.90 -60.74
N THR A 166 -21.24 22.66 -60.33
CA THR A 166 -21.81 21.61 -61.18
C THR A 166 -23.22 21.98 -61.66
N ASP A 167 -24.09 22.45 -60.78
CA ASP A 167 -25.46 22.87 -61.13
C ASP A 167 -25.45 23.99 -62.18
N ARG A 168 -24.57 24.99 -62.04
CA ARG A 168 -24.39 26.06 -63.05
C ARG A 168 -23.88 25.52 -64.38
N MET A 169 -22.97 24.55 -64.35
CA MET A 169 -22.42 23.93 -65.56
C MET A 169 -23.48 23.11 -66.30
N VAL A 170 -24.25 22.28 -65.58
CA VAL A 170 -25.36 21.51 -66.15
C VAL A 170 -26.39 22.43 -66.78
N HIS A 171 -26.76 23.53 -66.11
CA HIS A 171 -27.69 24.50 -66.66
C HIS A 171 -27.19 25.12 -67.97
N LYS A 172 -25.90 25.48 -68.05
CA LYS A 172 -25.29 25.98 -69.30
C LYS A 172 -25.32 24.95 -70.42
N LEU A 173 -25.01 23.68 -70.12
CA LEU A 173 -25.05 22.60 -71.10
C LEU A 173 -26.49 22.37 -71.61
N HIS A 174 -27.47 22.45 -70.73
CA HIS A 174 -28.88 22.32 -71.10
C HIS A 174 -29.28 23.41 -72.11
N LEU A 175 -28.98 24.68 -71.81
CA LEU A 175 -29.24 25.81 -72.73
C LEU A 175 -28.52 25.66 -74.08
N ALA A 176 -27.26 25.20 -74.06
CA ALA A 176 -26.50 24.96 -75.28
C ALA A 176 -27.15 23.84 -76.13
N ASN A 177 -27.62 22.77 -75.49
CA ASN A 177 -28.30 21.68 -76.15
C ASN A 177 -29.65 22.13 -76.76
N GLU A 178 -30.49 22.85 -76.00
CA GLU A 178 -31.75 23.43 -76.51
C GLU A 178 -31.51 24.35 -77.73
N THR A 179 -30.45 25.17 -77.67
CA THR A 179 -30.07 26.06 -78.78
C THR A 179 -29.69 25.25 -80.01
N MET A 180 -28.89 24.21 -79.83
CA MET A 180 -28.48 23.31 -80.91
C MET A 180 -29.68 22.58 -81.52
N GLU A 181 -30.57 22.01 -80.70
CA GLU A 181 -31.81 21.36 -81.15
C GLU A 181 -32.68 22.32 -81.97
N THR A 182 -32.82 23.57 -81.52
CA THR A 182 -33.55 24.60 -82.25
C THR A 182 -32.90 24.91 -83.61
N MET A 183 -31.57 24.97 -83.68
CA MET A 183 -30.86 25.16 -84.95
C MET A 183 -31.05 23.98 -85.90
N ILE A 184 -30.92 22.74 -85.39
CA ILE A 184 -31.15 21.53 -86.20
C ILE A 184 -32.55 21.52 -86.77
N MET A 185 -33.57 21.79 -85.96
CA MET A 185 -34.96 21.85 -86.42
C MET A 185 -35.14 22.86 -87.55
N LYS A 186 -34.49 24.04 -87.46
CA LYS A 186 -34.52 25.05 -88.53
C LYS A 186 -33.83 24.64 -89.82
N PHE A 187 -32.84 23.74 -89.78
CA PHE A 187 -32.15 23.24 -90.98
C PHE A 187 -32.81 21.99 -91.58
N CYS A 188 -33.61 21.25 -90.80
CA CYS A 188 -34.29 20.04 -91.23
C CYS A 188 -35.73 20.25 -91.73
N THR A 189 -36.30 21.45 -91.54
CA THR A 189 -37.54 21.93 -92.19
C THR A 189 -37.23 22.90 -93.32
#